data_AF-A0AA51HSX1-F1
#
_entry.id   AF-A0AA51HSX1-F1
#
_cell.length_a   1.000
_cell.length_b   1.000
_cell.length_c   1.000
_cell.angle_alpha   90.00
_cell.angle_beta   90.00
_cell.angle_gamma   90.00
#
_symmetry.space_group_name_H-M   'P 1'
#
loop_
_entity.id
_entity.type
_entity.pdbx_description
1 polymer ?
#
loop_
_entity_poly.entity_id
_entity_poly.type
_entity_poly.pdbx_seq_one_letter_code
_entity_poly.pdbx_strand_id
1 'polypeptide(L)' 'SKSLRSPSNMFVINLAIFDLMMMLEMPMFIVNSFYQRLVGYQLGCTIYAALGGFSGIGGAITNAVIAFDRY' A
#
# COMPACT_ATOMS: atom_id res chain seq x y z
N SER A 1 -13.53 20.05 -14.01
CA SER A 1 -12.91 18.78 -13.56
C SER A 1 -11.64 18.38 -14.34
N LYS A 2 -11.48 18.72 -15.64
CA LYS A 2 -10.28 18.34 -16.43
C LYS A 2 -8.94 18.99 -15.99
N SER A 3 -8.95 20.03 -15.17
CA SER A 3 -7.74 20.77 -14.75
C SER A 3 -6.92 20.08 -13.66
N LEU A 4 -7.48 19.09 -12.94
CA LEU A 4 -6.82 18.42 -11.81
C LEU A 4 -6.05 17.16 -12.23
N ARG A 5 -6.21 16.70 -13.48
CA ARG A 5 -5.62 15.46 -13.99
C ARG A 5 -4.24 15.73 -14.61
N SER A 6 -3.39 16.43 -13.87
CA SER A 6 -1.97 16.56 -14.22
C SER A 6 -1.24 15.23 -13.92
N PRO A 7 -0.16 14.92 -14.63
CA PRO A 7 0.64 13.71 -14.38
C PRO A 7 1.09 13.61 -12.91
N SER A 8 1.54 14.72 -12.30
CA SER A 8 1.92 14.75 -10.88
C SER A 8 0.76 14.38 -9.94
N ASN A 9 -0.46 14.85 -10.20
CA ASN A 9 -1.62 14.51 -9.37
C ASN A 9 -2.05 13.05 -9.54
N MET A 10 -1.79 12.44 -10.69
CA MET A 10 -2.08 11.03 -10.94
C MET A 10 -1.15 10.11 -10.12
N PHE A 11 0.12 10.49 -9.96
CA PHE A 11 1.04 9.77 -9.08
C PHE A 11 0.63 9.87 -7.61
N VAL A 12 0.17 11.03 -7.15
CA VAL A 12 -0.34 11.19 -5.78
C VAL A 12 -1.57 10.32 -5.53
N ILE A 13 -2.49 10.21 -6.49
CA ILE A 13 -3.64 9.30 -6.38
C ILE A 13 -3.19 7.84 -6.33
N ASN A 14 -2.20 7.45 -7.14
CA ASN A 14 -1.66 6.09 -7.12
C ASN A 14 -1.01 5.76 -5.77
N LEU A 15 -0.28 6.72 -5.18
CA LEU A 15 0.29 6.58 -3.84
C LEU A 15 -0.80 6.40 -2.79
N ALA A 16 -1.86 7.21 -2.84
CA ALA A 16 -2.99 7.08 -1.92
C ALA A 16 -3.69 5.71 -2.03
N ILE A 17 -3.75 5.10 -3.21
CA ILE A 17 -4.28 3.73 -3.37
C ILE A 17 -3.39 2.71 -2.64
N PHE A 18 -2.07 2.83 -2.73
CA PHE A 18 -1.14 1.96 -2.00
C PHE A 18 -1.25 2.14 -0.49
N ASP A 19 -1.39 3.38 -0.01
CA ASP A 19 -1.61 3.67 1.42
C ASP A 19 -2.93 3.09 1.92
N LEU A 20 -4.01 3.20 1.14
CA LEU A 20 -5.30 2.57 1.45
C LEU A 20 -5.17 1.05 1.50
N MET A 21 -4.39 0.46 0.59
CA MET A 21 -4.14 -0.98 0.59
C MET A 21 -3.39 -1.43 1.85
N MET A 22 -2.39 -0.66 2.32
CA MET A 22 -1.76 -0.90 3.63
C MET A 22 -2.74 -0.72 4.80
N MET A 23 -3.63 0.28 4.75
CA MET A 23 -4.66 0.45 5.78
C MET A 23 -5.65 -0.71 5.84
N LEU A 24 -5.89 -1.41 4.74
CA LEU A 24 -6.72 -2.62 4.71
C LEU A 24 -6.03 -3.83 5.35
N GLU A 25 -4.70 -3.85 5.42
CA GLU A 25 -3.92 -4.91 6.07
C GLU A 25 -3.72 -4.70 7.57
N MET A 26 -3.75 -3.45 8.04
CA MET A 26 -3.72 -3.08 9.46
C MET A 26 -4.64 -3.91 10.37
N PRO A 27 -5.93 -4.16 10.06
CA PRO A 27 -6.78 -4.99 10.91
C PRO A 27 -6.26 -6.43 11.04
N MET A 28 -5.70 -7.01 9.97
CA MET A 28 -5.10 -8.34 10.04
C MET A 28 -3.86 -8.33 10.95
N PHE A 29 -3.04 -7.29 10.87
CA PHE A 29 -1.88 -7.10 11.76
C PHE A 29 -2.29 -6.98 13.24
N ILE A 30 -3.32 -6.21 13.53
CA ILE A 30 -3.85 -6.02 14.88
C ILE A 30 -4.36 -7.35 15.44
N VAL A 31 -5.16 -8.08 14.67
CA VAL A 31 -5.66 -9.41 15.05
C VAL A 31 -4.50 -10.38 15.30
N ASN A 32 -3.52 -10.46 14.39
CA ASN A 32 -2.34 -11.32 14.56
C ASN A 32 -1.55 -10.98 15.84
N SER A 33 -1.49 -9.69 16.19
CA SER A 33 -0.81 -9.22 17.40
C SER A 33 -1.54 -9.66 18.68
N PHE A 34 -2.88 -9.65 18.70
CA PHE A 34 -3.66 -10.15 19.83
C PHE A 34 -3.55 -11.67 20.02
N TYR A 35 -3.57 -12.44 18.93
CA TYR A 35 -3.46 -13.90 18.98
C TYR A 35 -2.01 -14.41 19.04
N GLN A 36 -1.01 -13.50 18.95
CA GLN A 36 0.42 -13.79 18.85
C GLN A 36 0.79 -14.84 17.80
N ARG A 37 -0.08 -15.05 16.80
CA ARG A 37 0.07 -16.02 15.71
C ARG A 37 -0.66 -15.49 14.49
N LEU A 38 -0.22 -15.91 13.30
CA LEU A 38 -0.93 -15.57 12.08
C LEU A 38 -2.27 -16.31 12.01
N VAL A 39 -3.35 -15.55 12.07
CA VAL A 39 -4.71 -16.00 11.88
C VAL A 39 -4.94 -16.21 10.38
N GLY A 40 -5.39 -17.42 10.00
CA GLY A 40 -5.54 -17.81 8.59
C GLY A 40 -4.46 -18.76 8.05
N TYR A 41 -3.61 -19.30 8.93
CA TYR A 41 -2.60 -20.33 8.60
C TYR A 41 -1.72 -19.90 7.40
N GLN A 42 -1.48 -20.82 6.46
CA GLN A 42 -0.63 -20.59 5.30
C GLN A 42 -1.24 -19.58 4.32
N LEU A 43 -2.54 -19.66 4.06
CA LEU A 43 -3.22 -18.80 3.09
C LEU A 43 -3.22 -17.33 3.53
N GLY A 44 -3.52 -17.08 4.81
CA GLY A 44 -3.48 -15.73 5.39
C GLY A 44 -2.09 -15.12 5.33
N CYS A 45 -1.06 -15.91 5.65
CA CYS A 45 0.35 -15.50 5.54
C CYS A 45 0.72 -15.12 4.10
N THR A 46 0.36 -15.95 3.11
CA THR A 46 0.67 -15.68 1.70
C THR A 46 -0.03 -14.43 1.18
N ILE A 47 -1.31 -14.24 1.53
CA ILE A 47 -2.07 -13.04 1.11
C ILE A 47 -1.47 -11.79 1.75
N TYR A 48 -1.19 -11.81 3.06
CA TYR A 48 -0.59 -10.69 3.78
C TYR A 48 0.81 -10.34 3.26
N ALA A 49 1.63 -11.34 2.96
CA ALA A 49 2.95 -11.11 2.36
C ALA A 49 2.85 -10.52 0.95
N ALA A 50 1.90 -10.97 0.13
CA ALA A 50 1.71 -10.49 -1.23
C ALA A 50 1.17 -9.05 -1.26
N LEU A 51 0.12 -8.76 -0.47
CA LEU A 51 -0.49 -7.45 -0.38
C LEU A 51 0.45 -6.43 0.28
N GLY A 52 1.15 -6.82 1.35
CA GLY A 52 2.16 -5.97 1.99
C GLY A 52 3.37 -5.69 1.09
N GLY A 53 3.82 -6.69 0.32
CA GLY A 53 4.89 -6.51 -0.66
C GLY A 53 4.48 -5.57 -1.79
N PHE A 54 3.26 -5.72 -2.32
CA PHE A 54 2.76 -4.90 -3.42
C PHE A 54 2.52 -3.44 -3.00
N SER A 55 1.88 -3.23 -1.85
CA SER A 55 1.63 -1.88 -1.32
C SER A 55 2.92 -1.17 -0.90
N GLY A 56 3.86 -1.90 -0.27
CA GLY A 56 5.16 -1.36 0.12
C GLY A 56 6.05 -0.97 -1.05
N ILE A 57 6.31 -1.91 -1.97
CA ILE A 57 7.18 -1.65 -3.13
C ILE A 57 6.50 -0.65 -4.08
N GLY A 58 5.21 -0.80 -4.34
CA GLY A 58 4.45 0.12 -5.19
C GLY A 58 4.39 1.55 -4.66
N GLY A 59 4.18 1.71 -3.34
CA GLY A 59 4.23 2.99 -2.66
C GLY A 59 5.62 3.63 -2.72
N ALA A 60 6.68 2.85 -2.46
CA ALA A 60 8.06 3.34 -2.50
C ALA A 60 8.47 3.82 -3.90
N ILE A 61 8.14 3.06 -4.96
CA ILE A 61 8.40 3.45 -6.34
C ILE A 61 7.63 4.72 -6.69
N THR A 62 6.34 4.80 -6.32
CA THR A 62 5.53 5.99 -6.61
C THR A 62 6.06 7.22 -5.91
N ASN A 63 6.50 7.08 -4.65
CA ASN A 63 7.13 8.17 -3.90
C ASN A 63 8.46 8.61 -4.55
N ALA A 64 9.28 7.67 -5.02
CA ALA A 64 10.52 7.99 -5.74
C ALA A 64 10.25 8.74 -7.05
N VAL A 65 9.21 8.35 -7.80
CA VAL A 65 8.81 9.05 -9.03
C VAL A 65 8.29 10.45 -8.73
N ILE A 66 7.49 10.64 -7.67
CA ILE A 66 7.02 11.98 -7.25
C ILE A 66 8.20 12.87 -6.84
N ALA A 67 9.18 12.31 -6.13
CA ALA A 67 10.39 13.03 -5.78
C ALA A 67 11.15 13.45 -7.04
N PHE A 68 11.36 12.53 -7.99
CA PHE A 68 12.03 12.82 -9.27
C PHE A 68 11.28 13.84 -10.12
N ASP A 69 9.95 13.79 -10.19
CA ASP A 69 9.12 14.76 -10.91
C ASP A 69 9.18 16.18 -10.31
N ARG A 70 9.53 16.30 -9.02
CA ARG A 70 9.72 17.59 -8.34
C ARG A 70 11.14 18.17 -8.47
N TYR A 71 12.12 17.37 -8.88
CA TYR A 71 13.50 17.81 -9.11
C TYR A 71 13.68 18.26 -10.56
#